data_AF-A0A6V7JQD8-F1
#
_entry.id   AF-A0A6V7JQD8-F1
#
_cell.length_a   1.000
_cell.length_b   1.000
_cell.length_c   1.000
_cell.angle_alpha   90.00
_cell.angle_beta   90.00
_cell.angle_gamma   90.00
#
_symmetry.space_group_name_H-M   'P 1'
#
loop_
_entity.id
_entity.type
_entity.pdbx_description
1 polymer ?
#
loop_
_entity_poly.entity_id
_entity_poly.type
_entity_poly.pdbx_seq_one_letter_code
_entity_poly.pdbx_strand_id
1 'polypeptide(L)' 'LRNLSGDSCNSGGGGGGTANLITPRYQLAEHRYGREEMLALFDRNCKPPEGLTSRQILYVEKTQLPLALLPMTEDET' A
#
# COMPACT_ATOMS: atom_id res chain seq x y z
N LEU A 1 -33.09 16.46 -23.88
CA LEU A 1 -32.99 15.20 -24.65
C LEU A 1 -31.55 14.70 -24.55
N ARG A 2 -31.25 13.77 -23.63
CA ARG A 2 -30.02 12.98 -23.71
C ARG A 2 -30.44 11.52 -23.68
N ASN A 3 -30.12 10.86 -24.78
CA ASN A 3 -30.50 9.49 -25.09
C ASN A 3 -30.05 8.52 -23.99
N LEU A 4 -30.94 7.60 -23.65
CA LEU A 4 -30.64 6.38 -22.89
C LEU A 4 -30.27 5.28 -23.87
N SER A 5 -28.99 4.90 -23.87
CA SER A 5 -28.50 3.58 -24.28
C SER A 5 -27.35 3.30 -23.31
N GLY A 6 -27.44 2.42 -22.33
CA GLY A 6 -28.07 1.12 -22.36
C GLY A 6 -26.95 0.09 -22.41
N ASP A 7 -26.22 -0.06 -21.31
CA ASP A 7 -25.37 -1.22 -21.07
C ASP A 7 -25.47 -1.62 -19.60
N SER A 8 -26.37 -2.56 -19.39
CA SER A 8 -26.65 -3.22 -18.12
C SER A 8 -25.44 -4.03 -17.66
N CYS A 9 -24.77 -3.61 -16.58
CA CYS A 9 -23.97 -4.52 -15.79
C CYS A 9 -24.79 -5.04 -14.60
N ASN A 10 -25.27 -6.27 -14.79
CA ASN A 10 -25.95 -7.10 -13.82
C ASN A 10 -25.12 -7.27 -12.53
N SER A 11 -25.65 -6.80 -11.41
CA SER A 11 -25.38 -7.38 -10.09
C SER A 11 -26.71 -7.43 -9.35
N GLY A 12 -27.40 -8.56 -9.47
CA GLY A 12 -28.54 -8.89 -8.61
C GLY A 12 -28.12 -8.87 -7.13
N GLY A 13 -29.00 -8.64 -6.18
CA GLY A 13 -30.43 -8.41 -6.20
C GLY A 13 -30.91 -8.38 -4.75
N GLY A 14 -31.97 -7.60 -4.50
CA GLY A 14 -32.73 -7.56 -3.25
C GLY A 14 -32.30 -6.45 -2.29
N GLY A 15 -33.14 -5.51 -1.85
CA GLY A 15 -34.55 -5.26 -2.10
C GLY A 15 -35.01 -4.21 -1.09
N GLY A 16 -35.73 -3.18 -1.56
CA GLY A 16 -36.67 -2.37 -0.76
C GLY A 16 -36.10 -1.36 0.25
N GLY A 17 -36.30 -0.07 -0.05
CA GLY A 17 -36.50 0.95 0.99
C GLY A 17 -35.44 2.05 1.06
N THR A 18 -35.87 3.26 0.70
CA THR A 18 -35.20 4.57 0.93
C THR A 18 -33.85 4.78 0.24
N ALA A 19 -33.81 5.80 -0.62
CA ALA A 19 -32.61 6.27 -1.30
C ALA A 19 -31.60 6.83 -0.29
N ASN A 20 -30.82 5.94 0.33
CA ASN A 20 -29.52 6.33 0.83
C ASN A 20 -28.67 6.71 -0.38
N LEU A 21 -28.04 7.88 -0.30
CA LEU A 21 -26.96 8.30 -1.18
C LEU A 21 -25.80 7.32 -1.00
N ILE A 22 -25.87 6.15 -1.63
CA ILE A 22 -24.84 5.12 -1.55
C ILE A 22 -23.66 5.65 -2.37
N THR A 23 -22.78 6.41 -1.71
CA THR A 23 -21.40 6.52 -2.14
C THR A 23 -20.90 5.10 -2.38
N PRO A 24 -20.33 4.78 -3.55
CA PRO A 24 -19.72 3.49 -3.76
C PRO A 24 -18.67 3.32 -2.66
N ARG A 25 -18.96 2.45 -1.69
CA ARG A 25 -17.98 2.07 -0.69
C ARG A 25 -17.01 1.15 -1.39
N TYR A 26 -15.99 1.75 -2.00
CA TYR A 26 -14.87 1.00 -2.53
C TYR A 26 -14.27 0.19 -1.39
N GLN A 27 -14.34 -1.13 -1.49
CA GLN A 27 -13.68 -2.01 -0.54
C GLN A 27 -12.17 -1.76 -0.63
N LEU A 28 -11.56 -1.27 0.45
CA LEU A 28 -10.11 -1.14 0.53
C LEU A 28 -9.48 -2.54 0.59
N ALA A 29 -8.26 -2.65 0.06
CA ALA A 29 -7.43 -3.83 0.28
C ALA A 29 -7.24 -4.06 1.79
N GLU A 30 -7.32 -5.32 2.22
CA GLU A 30 -7.26 -5.70 3.64
C GLU A 30 -5.92 -5.32 4.27
N HIS A 31 -4.84 -5.36 3.49
CA HIS A 31 -3.48 -5.04 3.93
C HIS A 31 -2.95 -3.87 3.10
N ARG A 32 -3.17 -2.66 3.59
CA ARG A 32 -2.69 -1.43 2.97
C ARG A 32 -1.93 -0.62 4.02
N TYR A 33 -0.68 -0.30 3.72
CA TYR A 33 0.18 0.51 4.60
C TYR A 33 0.70 1.72 3.82
N GLY A 34 0.43 2.92 4.34
CA GLY A 34 1.00 4.16 3.85
C GLY A 34 2.49 4.29 4.20
N ARG A 35 3.12 5.37 3.72
CA ARG A 35 4.56 5.63 3.96
C ARG A 35 4.90 5.64 5.44
N GLU A 36 4.21 6.45 6.25
CA GLU A 36 4.52 6.58 7.68
C GLU A 36 4.22 5.28 8.44
N GLU A 37 3.17 4.55 8.05
CA GLU A 37 2.83 3.26 8.64
C GLU A 37 3.93 2.23 8.36
N MET A 38 4.43 2.16 7.13
CA MET A 38 5.56 1.28 6.76
C MET A 38 6.83 1.65 7.52
N LEU A 39 7.13 2.94 7.68
CA LEU A 39 8.31 3.39 8.43
C LEU A 39 8.19 3.09 9.93
N ALA A 40 6.98 3.18 10.49
CA ALA A 40 6.72 2.83 11.89
C ALA A 40 6.88 1.34 12.18
N LEU A 41 6.68 0.47 11.17
CA LEU A 41 6.87 -0.98 11.28
C LEU A 41 8.34 -1.43 11.16
N PHE A 42 9.28 -0.51 10.91
CA PHE A 42 10.69 -0.86 10.75
C PHE A 42 11.34 -1.33 12.06
N ASP A 43 11.90 -2.53 12.05
CA ASP A 43 12.69 -3.10 13.16
C ASP A 43 14.19 -3.06 12.85
N ARG A 44 14.96 -2.42 13.74
CA ARG A 44 16.43 -2.32 13.65
C ARG A 44 17.14 -3.64 13.92
N ASN A 45 16.48 -4.54 14.64
CA ASN A 45 17.04 -5.80 15.10
C ASN A 45 16.61 -6.99 14.22
N CYS A 46 16.23 -6.71 12.98
CA CYS A 46 15.82 -7.74 12.03
C CYS A 46 16.99 -8.68 11.69
N LYS A 47 16.69 -9.97 11.62
CA LYS A 47 17.66 -10.98 11.19
C LYS A 47 17.69 -11.02 9.66
N PRO A 48 18.87 -11.21 9.05
CA PRO A 48 18.95 -11.35 7.61
C PRO A 48 18.16 -12.59 7.16
N PRO A 49 17.39 -12.49 6.06
CA PRO A 49 16.67 -13.64 5.53
C PRO A 49 17.64 -14.70 4.99
N GLU A 50 17.18 -15.94 4.99
CA GLU A 50 17.96 -17.08 4.48
C GLU A 50 18.35 -16.84 3.02
N GLY A 51 19.63 -17.10 2.68
CA GLY A 51 20.16 -16.93 1.33
C GLY A 51 20.58 -15.50 0.96
N LEU A 52 20.34 -14.49 1.81
CA LEU A 52 20.89 -13.14 1.56
C LEU A 52 22.37 -13.06 1.96
N THR A 53 22.74 -13.68 3.08
CA THR A 53 24.12 -13.66 3.63
C THR A 53 25.16 -14.27 2.70
N SER A 54 24.77 -15.15 1.77
CA SER A 54 25.66 -15.73 0.78
C SER A 54 26.02 -14.76 -0.36
N ARG A 55 25.24 -13.68 -0.54
CA ARG A 55 25.41 -12.70 -1.63
C ARG A 55 26.25 -11.52 -1.17
N GLN A 56 27.56 -11.72 -1.05
CA GLN A 56 28.49 -10.73 -0.48
C GLN A 56 28.48 -9.35 -1.18
N ILE A 57 28.16 -9.28 -2.47
CA ILE A 57 28.10 -8.00 -3.22
C ILE A 57 26.87 -7.16 -2.84
N LEU A 58 25.79 -7.81 -2.38
CA LEU A 58 24.51 -7.16 -2.09
C LEU A 58 24.20 -7.11 -0.59
N TYR A 59 24.85 -7.97 0.20
CA TYR A 59 24.59 -8.08 1.63
C TYR A 59 25.34 -7.00 2.41
N VAL A 60 24.59 -6.22 3.18
CA VAL A 60 25.14 -5.32 4.19
C VAL A 60 24.94 -5.98 5.55
N GLU A 61 26.03 -6.23 6.26
CA GLU A 61 26.00 -6.91 7.56
C GLU A 61 25.24 -6.11 8.63
N LYS A 62 25.34 -4.79 8.59
CA LYS A 62 24.65 -3.89 9.51
C LYS A 62 23.33 -3.42 8.90
N THR A 63 22.25 -3.57 9.65
CA THR A 63 20.92 -3.04 9.28
C THR A 63 21.01 -1.54 8.99
N GLN A 64 20.58 -1.13 7.80
CA GLN A 64 20.51 0.27 7.40
C GLN A 64 19.11 0.83 7.66
N LEU A 65 19.04 2.07 8.14
CA LEU A 65 17.77 2.79 8.30
C LEU A 65 17.17 3.12 6.94
N PRO A 66 15.83 3.14 6.79
CA PRO A 66 15.20 3.71 5.62
C PRO A 66 15.71 5.12 5.37
N LEU A 67 16.12 5.41 4.13
CA LEU A 67 16.66 6.73 3.74
C LEU A 67 15.68 7.87 4.05
N ALA A 68 14.38 7.58 4.03
CA ALA A 68 13.31 8.47 4.46
C ALA A 68 13.46 9.04 5.88
N LEU A 69 14.24 8.40 6.76
CA LEU A 69 14.51 8.81 8.13
C LEU A 69 15.85 9.56 8.27
N LEU A 70 16.62 9.64 7.19
CA LEU A 70 17.90 10.33 7.18
C LEU A 70 17.70 11.75 6.63
N PRO A 71 18.39 12.75 7.19
CA PRO A 71 18.46 14.06 6.56
C PRO A 71 19.19 13.93 5.21
N MET A 72 18.86 14.82 4.28
CA MET A 72 19.60 14.93 3.02
C MET A 72 21.05 15.31 3.30
N THR A 73 21.97 14.70 2.56
CA THR A 73 23.39 15.07 2.57
C THR A 73 23.67 16.19 1.58
N GLU A 74 24.78 16.89 1.74
CA GLU A 74 25.20 18.02 0.88
C GLU A 74 25.42 17.59 -0.58
N ASP A 75 25.83 16.34 -0.81
CA ASP A 75 26.03 15.78 -2.15
C ASP A 75 24.71 15.51 -2.92
N GLU A 76 23.57 15.56 -2.23
CA GLU A 76 22.24 15.25 -2.77
C GLU A 76 21.41 16.50 -3.12
N THR A 77 21.96 17.72 -2.88
CA THR A 77 21.33 19.02 -3.17
C THR A 77 21.91 19.73 -4.37
#